data_AF-A0A182KC73-F1
#
_entry.id   AF-A0A182KC73-F1
#
_cell.length_a   1.000
_cell.length_b   1.000
_cell.length_c   1.000
_cell.angle_alpha   90.00
_cell.angle_beta   90.00
_cell.angle_gamma   90.00
#
_symmetry.space_group_name_H-M   'P 1'
#
loop_
_entity.id
_entity.type
_entity.pdbx_description
1 polymer ?
#
loop_
_entity_poly.entity_id
_entity_poly.type
_entity_poly.pdbx_seq_one_letter_code
_entity_poly.pdbx_strand_id
1 'polypeptide(L)'
;MIVRHVSLLVSFILWTRPDLVRSSICLYHGFHDQFFTDLNFIIEDFDSDIWYVVAYQQPNLPYRTPYHLPQDIDTHRNCYSYTLRTRLGVILMELVCREVTAATYESFEIFTRPNGMYIVGAKGQQEVGEFRTVHVMQLTQTIVLLVSCSVKLDTYGVLVLNREPPHAKDEEQVQKIIEAKLPDPLYMWMNYTVTSVASDGERCSCVNDFVNNLDAHYDKRKGFVLVTLAVTAALLGVVKLLKRIL
;
A
#
# COMPACT_ATOMS: atom_id res chain seq x y z
N MET A 1 -24.72 13.33 -25.01
CA MET A 1 -25.96 12.95 -24.28
C MET A 1 -25.91 11.50 -23.79
N ILE A 2 -25.52 10.54 -24.63
CA ILE A 2 -25.41 9.10 -24.28
C ILE A 2 -24.48 8.83 -23.09
N VAL A 3 -23.31 9.49 -23.02
CA VAL A 3 -22.34 9.32 -21.93
C VAL A 3 -22.94 9.68 -20.56
N ARG A 4 -23.71 10.77 -20.47
CA ARG A 4 -24.42 11.18 -19.23
C ARG A 4 -25.46 10.15 -18.79
N HIS A 5 -26.15 9.50 -19.74
CA HIS A 5 -27.16 8.50 -19.42
C HIS A 5 -26.54 7.18 -18.95
N VAL A 6 -25.37 6.79 -19.48
CA VAL A 6 -24.63 5.62 -19.00
C VAL A 6 -24.08 5.88 -17.59
N SER A 7 -23.53 7.06 -17.31
CA SER A 7 -23.05 7.42 -15.96
C SER A 7 -24.17 7.41 -14.92
N LEU A 8 -25.36 7.91 -15.26
CA LEU A 8 -26.54 7.86 -14.38
C LEU A 8 -27.02 6.43 -14.12
N LEU A 9 -27.00 5.57 -15.14
CA LEU A 9 -27.45 4.18 -15.05
C LEU A 9 -26.48 3.32 -14.23
N VAL A 10 -25.18 3.55 -14.36
CA VAL A 10 -24.15 2.93 -13.50
C VAL A 10 -24.28 3.41 -12.06
N SER A 11 -24.49 4.71 -11.85
CA SER A 11 -24.72 5.28 -10.50
C SER A 11 -25.99 4.74 -9.84
N PHE A 12 -27.06 4.54 -10.62
CA PHE A 12 -28.33 4.00 -10.14
C PHE A 12 -28.25 2.49 -9.82
N ILE A 13 -27.52 1.73 -10.64
CA ILE A 13 -27.21 0.31 -10.37
C ILE A 13 -26.36 0.18 -9.10
N LEU A 14 -25.35 1.04 -8.93
CA LEU A 14 -24.53 1.12 -7.72
C LEU A 14 -25.34 1.49 -6.46
N TRP A 15 -26.35 2.36 -6.58
CA TRP A 15 -27.17 2.81 -5.45
C TRP A 15 -28.22 1.77 -4.99
N THR A 16 -28.81 1.03 -5.93
CA THR A 16 -29.91 0.08 -5.64
C THR A 16 -29.44 -1.30 -5.21
N ARG A 17 -28.15 -1.61 -5.37
CA ARG A 17 -27.56 -2.93 -5.13
C ARG A 17 -26.12 -2.83 -4.59
N PRO A 18 -25.92 -2.28 -3.39
CA PRO A 18 -24.58 -2.16 -2.80
C PRO A 18 -23.85 -3.52 -2.71
N ASP A 19 -24.59 -4.61 -2.46
CA ASP A 19 -24.00 -5.96 -2.33
C ASP A 19 -23.66 -6.65 -3.67
N LEU A 20 -24.27 -6.19 -4.76
CA LEU A 20 -24.24 -6.86 -6.07
C LEU A 20 -23.34 -6.13 -7.07
N VAL A 21 -23.01 -4.87 -6.81
CA VAL A 21 -22.15 -4.06 -7.66
C VAL A 21 -20.79 -3.91 -6.99
N ARG A 22 -20.10 -5.04 -6.94
CA ARG A 22 -18.66 -5.20 -6.70
C ARG A 22 -17.82 -4.61 -7.84
N SER A 23 -18.16 -3.40 -8.27
CA SER A 23 -17.36 -2.64 -9.22
C SER A 23 -16.26 -1.99 -8.41
N SER A 24 -14.99 -2.23 -8.77
CA SER A 24 -13.85 -1.53 -8.18
C SER A 24 -14.19 -0.04 -8.08
N ILE A 25 -14.07 0.57 -6.89
CA ILE A 25 -14.34 2.01 -6.66
C ILE A 25 -13.68 2.90 -7.72
N CYS A 26 -12.60 2.40 -8.30
CA CYS A 26 -11.79 2.98 -9.35
C CYS A 26 -12.46 3.00 -10.74
N LEU A 27 -13.58 2.31 -10.93
CA LEU A 27 -14.40 2.35 -12.15
C LEU A 27 -15.48 3.44 -12.08
N TYR A 28 -15.63 4.10 -10.93
CA TYR A 28 -16.56 5.22 -10.80
C TYR A 28 -16.04 6.42 -11.60
N HIS A 29 -16.81 6.84 -12.61
CA HIS A 29 -16.41 7.87 -13.59
C HIS A 29 -16.04 9.24 -12.99
N GLY A 30 -16.47 9.55 -11.76
CA GLY A 30 -16.11 10.78 -11.03
C GLY A 30 -15.03 10.60 -9.96
N PHE A 31 -14.46 9.39 -9.83
CA PHE A 31 -13.43 9.10 -8.84
C PHE A 31 -12.17 9.88 -9.19
N HIS A 32 -11.67 9.78 -10.42
CA HIS A 32 -10.44 10.43 -10.84
C HIS A 32 -10.45 11.96 -10.72
N ASP A 33 -11.63 12.60 -10.84
CA ASP A 33 -11.74 14.07 -10.76
C ASP A 33 -11.50 14.63 -9.34
N GLN A 34 -11.44 13.77 -8.32
CA GLN A 34 -11.21 14.16 -6.93
C GLN A 34 -9.76 13.94 -6.45
N PHE A 35 -8.94 13.26 -7.24
CA PHE A 35 -7.57 12.87 -6.86
C PHE A 35 -6.56 13.53 -7.81
N PHE A 36 -6.30 14.82 -7.59
CA PHE A 36 -5.38 15.62 -8.42
C PHE A 36 -4.16 16.16 -7.67
N THR A 37 -3.91 15.71 -6.44
CA THR A 37 -2.77 16.23 -5.68
C THR A 37 -1.49 15.48 -6.02
N ASP A 38 -0.44 16.21 -6.41
CA ASP A 38 0.89 15.64 -6.62
C ASP A 38 1.50 15.25 -5.26
N LEU A 39 1.74 13.95 -5.06
CA LEU A 39 2.37 13.42 -3.87
C LEU A 39 3.81 13.92 -3.69
N ASN A 40 4.55 14.18 -4.78
CA ASN A 40 5.89 14.75 -4.68
C ASN A 40 5.81 16.15 -4.05
N PHE A 41 4.85 16.96 -4.50
CA PHE A 41 4.63 18.30 -3.95
C PHE A 41 4.26 18.22 -2.46
N ILE A 42 3.33 17.33 -2.09
CA ILE A 42 2.97 17.13 -0.68
C ILE A 42 4.20 16.74 0.13
N ILE A 43 5.04 15.82 -0.36
CA ILE A 43 6.25 15.35 0.33
C ILE A 43 7.25 16.49 0.54
N GLU A 44 7.52 17.29 -0.49
CA GLU A 44 8.54 18.36 -0.48
C GLU A 44 8.14 19.59 0.34
N ASP A 45 6.84 19.89 0.49
CA ASP A 45 6.34 21.09 1.16
C ASP A 45 6.53 21.08 2.70
N PHE A 46 7.08 20.01 3.29
CA PHE A 46 7.19 19.85 4.74
C PHE A 46 8.54 19.24 5.18
N ASP A 47 9.02 19.64 6.35
CA ASP A 47 10.32 19.23 6.91
C ASP A 47 10.39 17.78 7.43
N SER A 48 9.25 17.10 7.60
CA SER A 48 9.19 15.71 8.11
C SER A 48 8.91 14.71 7.00
N ASP A 49 9.79 13.70 6.90
CA ASP A 49 9.63 12.54 6.03
C ASP A 49 8.87 11.39 6.68
N ILE A 50 8.46 11.53 7.95
CA ILE A 50 7.74 10.51 8.73
C ILE A 50 6.22 10.68 8.59
N TRP A 51 5.55 9.56 8.34
CA TRP A 51 4.11 9.47 8.12
C TRP A 51 3.51 8.31 8.89
N TYR A 52 2.55 8.59 9.75
CA TYR A 52 1.84 7.60 10.53
C TYR A 52 0.63 7.07 9.78
N VAL A 53 0.41 5.76 9.82
CA VAL A 53 -0.77 5.14 9.23
C VAL A 53 -1.94 5.38 10.18
N VAL A 54 -2.97 6.11 9.73
CA VAL A 54 -4.17 6.37 10.56
C VAL A 54 -5.37 5.55 10.11
N ALA A 55 -5.43 5.14 8.84
CA ALA A 55 -6.41 4.19 8.35
C ALA A 55 -5.86 3.41 7.15
N TYR A 56 -6.35 2.20 6.93
CA TYR A 56 -5.93 1.39 5.80
C TYR A 56 -6.98 0.37 5.33
N GLN A 57 -6.80 -0.13 4.12
CA GLN A 57 -7.51 -1.29 3.58
C GLN A 57 -6.50 -2.13 2.80
N GLN A 58 -6.36 -3.38 3.18
CA GLN A 58 -5.49 -4.31 2.47
C GLN A 58 -6.20 -4.86 1.22
N PRO A 59 -5.56 -4.81 0.04
CA PRO A 59 -6.07 -5.45 -1.17
C PRO A 59 -5.90 -6.97 -1.10
N ASN A 60 -6.87 -7.72 -1.62
CA ASN A 60 -6.76 -9.17 -1.75
C ASN A 60 -5.88 -9.56 -2.95
N LEU A 61 -4.56 -9.50 -2.77
CA LEU A 61 -3.56 -9.83 -3.79
C LEU A 61 -2.65 -10.97 -3.31
N PRO A 62 -2.16 -11.84 -4.22
CA PRO A 62 -1.26 -12.93 -3.87
C PRO A 62 0.21 -12.48 -3.66
N TYR A 63 0.44 -11.17 -3.60
CA TYR A 63 1.75 -10.54 -3.40
C TYR A 63 1.60 -9.30 -2.53
N ARG A 64 2.69 -8.92 -1.86
CA ARG A 64 2.72 -7.75 -0.96
C ARG A 64 2.70 -6.44 -1.71
N THR A 65 2.10 -5.44 -1.08
CA THR A 65 1.99 -4.05 -1.53
C THR A 65 2.14 -3.14 -0.30
N PRO A 66 2.30 -1.81 -0.45
CA PRO A 66 2.36 -0.86 0.67
C PRO A 66 1.13 -0.88 1.61
N TYR A 67 0.07 -1.57 1.19
CA TYR A 67 -1.18 -1.71 1.93
C TYR A 67 -1.21 -2.98 2.80
N HIS A 68 -0.21 -3.86 2.66
CA HIS A 68 -0.04 -5.04 3.49
C HIS A 68 0.78 -4.66 4.73
N LEU A 69 0.09 -4.40 5.83
CA LEU A 69 0.67 -3.92 7.07
C LEU A 69 0.79 -5.06 8.10
N PRO A 70 1.61 -4.89 9.15
CA PRO A 70 1.66 -5.81 10.28
C PRO A 70 0.29 -5.98 10.95
N GLN A 71 -0.01 -7.16 11.46
CA GLN A 71 -1.35 -7.51 11.98
C GLN A 71 -1.77 -6.70 13.21
N ASP A 72 -0.81 -6.25 14.00
CA ASP A 72 -1.01 -5.51 15.25
C ASP A 72 -1.20 -4.01 15.05
N ILE A 73 -1.06 -3.48 13.83
CA ILE A 73 -1.16 -2.05 13.53
C ILE A 73 -2.51 -1.44 13.92
N ASP A 74 -3.58 -2.24 13.92
CA ASP A 74 -4.93 -1.83 14.34
C ASP A 74 -4.96 -1.25 15.74
N THR A 75 -4.10 -1.77 16.62
CA THR A 75 -4.03 -1.39 18.04
C THR A 75 -2.72 -0.72 18.42
N HIS A 76 -1.69 -0.80 17.58
CA HIS A 76 -0.35 -0.29 17.87
C HIS A 76 0.14 0.73 16.83
N ARG A 77 -0.73 1.67 16.42
CA ARG A 77 -0.39 2.68 15.41
C ARG A 77 0.95 3.38 15.67
N ASN A 78 1.28 3.66 16.93
CA ASN A 78 2.49 4.43 17.29
C ASN A 78 3.79 3.67 17.04
N CYS A 79 3.70 2.36 16.81
CA CYS A 79 4.84 1.50 16.58
C CYS A 79 5.27 1.49 15.12
N TYR A 80 4.39 1.91 14.20
CA TYR A 80 4.61 1.83 12.76
C TYR A 80 4.53 3.20 12.10
N SER A 81 5.45 3.45 11.18
CA SER A 81 5.45 4.66 10.37
C SER A 81 6.04 4.37 9.00
N TYR A 82 5.62 5.15 8.02
CA TYR A 82 6.27 5.21 6.73
C TYR A 82 7.23 6.38 6.69
N THR A 83 8.41 6.14 6.12
CA THR A 83 9.29 7.21 5.64
C THR A 83 9.06 7.39 4.15
N LEU A 84 8.67 8.59 3.71
CA LEU A 84 8.48 8.91 2.29
C LEU A 84 9.54 9.90 1.83
N ARG A 85 10.30 9.55 0.79
CA ARG A 85 11.37 10.37 0.23
C ARG A 85 11.36 10.37 -1.29
N THR A 86 11.43 11.55 -1.89
CA THR A 86 11.52 11.70 -3.34
C THR A 86 12.98 11.71 -3.79
N ARG A 87 13.33 10.88 -4.78
CA ARG A 87 14.63 10.91 -5.46
C ARG A 87 14.44 10.66 -6.96
N LEU A 88 14.90 11.61 -7.79
CA LEU A 88 14.92 11.46 -9.26
C LEU A 88 13.54 11.07 -9.86
N GLY A 89 12.44 11.61 -9.33
CA GLY A 89 11.08 11.33 -9.80
C GLY A 89 10.47 10.02 -9.30
N VAL A 90 11.17 9.32 -8.40
CA VAL A 90 10.68 8.13 -7.69
C VAL A 90 10.48 8.48 -6.22
N ILE A 91 9.32 8.14 -5.68
CA ILE A 91 9.04 8.25 -4.25
C ILE A 91 9.36 6.90 -3.61
N LEU A 92 10.36 6.87 -2.74
CA LEU A 92 10.69 5.72 -1.92
C LEU A 92 9.83 5.75 -0.66
N MET A 93 9.14 4.66 -0.40
CA MET A 93 8.25 4.47 0.74
C MET A 93 8.75 3.30 1.59
N GLU A 94 9.19 3.59 2.80
CA GLU A 94 9.82 2.61 3.69
C GLU A 94 9.00 2.43 4.97
N LEU A 95 8.51 1.22 5.22
CA LEU A 95 7.85 0.89 6.48
C LEU A 95 8.92 0.71 7.56
N VAL A 96 8.77 1.46 8.66
CA VAL A 96 9.68 1.48 9.80
C VAL A 96 8.88 1.14 11.04
N CYS A 97 9.43 0.26 11.88
CA CYS A 97 8.93 0.08 13.24
C CYS A 97 9.87 0.74 14.27
N ARG A 98 9.26 1.36 15.29
CA ARG A 98 9.94 2.17 16.32
C ARG A 98 10.87 1.38 17.24
N GLU A 99 10.59 0.11 17.53
CA GLU A 99 11.43 -0.74 18.41
C GLU A 99 12.82 -0.98 17.79
N VAL A 100 12.85 -1.22 16.48
CA VAL A 100 14.08 -1.52 15.74
C VAL A 100 14.58 -0.22 15.12
N THR A 101 15.30 0.57 15.92
CA THR A 101 15.76 1.96 15.64
C THR A 101 16.59 2.17 14.36
N ALA A 102 16.73 1.18 13.48
CA ALA A 102 17.45 1.29 12.22
C ALA A 102 17.06 0.27 11.11
N ALA A 103 16.04 -0.58 11.30
CA ALA A 103 15.70 -1.59 10.29
C ALA A 103 14.45 -1.19 9.52
N THR A 104 14.63 -0.89 8.23
CA THR A 104 13.55 -0.85 7.26
C THR A 104 12.92 -2.24 7.17
N TYR A 105 11.63 -2.35 7.49
CA TYR A 105 10.89 -3.61 7.41
C TYR A 105 10.63 -3.98 5.96
N GLU A 106 10.08 -3.03 5.20
CA GLU A 106 9.83 -3.18 3.78
C GLU A 106 10.01 -1.85 3.06
N SER A 107 10.43 -1.91 1.80
CA SER A 107 10.63 -0.73 0.95
C SER A 107 9.90 -0.90 -0.38
N PHE A 108 9.12 0.10 -0.73
CA PHE A 108 8.36 0.19 -1.97
C PHE A 108 8.79 1.43 -2.76
N GLU A 109 8.70 1.34 -4.07
CA GLU A 109 9.00 2.43 -4.99
C GLU A 109 7.69 2.86 -5.66
N ILE A 110 7.39 4.16 -5.62
CA ILE A 110 6.24 4.75 -6.30
C ILE A 110 6.80 5.61 -7.45
N PHE A 111 6.54 5.17 -8.67
CA PHE A 111 6.99 5.80 -9.90
C PHE A 111 5.97 6.82 -10.39
N THR A 112 6.41 8.05 -10.63
CA THR A 112 5.58 9.07 -11.30
C THR A 112 5.67 8.87 -12.81
N ARG A 113 4.54 8.57 -13.47
CA ARG A 113 4.46 8.49 -14.94
C ARG A 113 4.34 9.88 -15.56
N PRO A 114 4.73 10.07 -16.84
CA PRO A 114 4.64 11.37 -17.52
C PRO A 114 3.22 11.97 -17.58
N ASN A 115 2.19 11.14 -17.41
CA ASN A 115 0.80 11.57 -17.37
C ASN A 115 0.29 11.88 -15.94
N GLY A 116 1.19 11.99 -14.95
CA GLY A 116 0.86 12.32 -13.56
C GLY A 116 0.34 11.15 -12.71
N MET A 117 0.26 9.93 -13.27
CA MET A 117 -0.17 8.76 -12.51
C MET A 117 0.99 8.15 -11.71
N TYR A 118 0.70 7.68 -10.51
CA TYR A 118 1.67 6.96 -9.68
C TYR A 118 1.50 5.45 -9.81
N ILE A 119 2.62 4.73 -9.92
CA ILE A 119 2.65 3.26 -9.99
C ILE A 119 3.53 2.70 -8.88
N VAL A 120 3.00 1.74 -8.13
CA VAL A 120 3.75 1.05 -7.08
C VAL A 120 4.56 -0.11 -7.67
N GLY A 121 5.83 -0.22 -7.27
CA GLY A 121 6.70 -1.37 -7.49
C GLY A 121 7.37 -1.81 -6.19
N ALA A 122 7.69 -3.10 -6.09
CA ALA A 122 8.60 -3.59 -5.07
C ALA A 122 10.04 -3.37 -5.52
N LYS A 123 10.92 -2.91 -4.61
CA LYS A 123 12.32 -2.60 -4.90
C LYS A 123 13.02 -3.80 -5.56
N GLY A 124 13.50 -3.62 -6.80
CA GLY A 124 14.24 -4.64 -7.55
C GLY A 124 13.39 -5.74 -8.22
N GLN A 125 12.08 -5.57 -8.36
CA GLN A 125 11.22 -6.44 -9.16
C GLN A 125 10.64 -5.73 -10.40
N GLN A 126 10.30 -6.53 -11.41
CA GLN A 126 9.63 -6.06 -12.63
C GLN A 126 8.19 -5.64 -12.27
N GLU A 127 7.76 -4.45 -12.72
CA GLU A 127 6.44 -3.88 -12.45
C GLU A 127 5.33 -4.94 -12.61
N VAL A 128 4.66 -5.34 -11.52
CA VAL A 128 3.50 -6.23 -11.61
C VAL A 128 2.32 -5.41 -12.13
N GLY A 129 1.96 -5.65 -13.38
CA GLY A 129 1.05 -4.80 -14.15
C GLY A 129 -0.41 -4.75 -13.70
N GLU A 130 -0.79 -5.39 -12.60
CA GLU A 130 -2.20 -5.55 -12.22
C GLU A 130 -2.68 -4.58 -11.14
N PHE A 131 -1.79 -3.97 -10.36
CA PHE A 131 -2.15 -3.08 -9.23
C PHE A 131 -1.39 -1.76 -9.39
N ARG A 132 -1.95 -0.85 -10.18
CA ARG A 132 -1.13 0.12 -10.93
C ARG A 132 -1.28 1.56 -10.49
N THR A 133 -2.41 2.03 -9.98
CA THR A 133 -2.63 3.48 -9.93
C THR A 133 -2.84 3.94 -8.50
N VAL A 134 -1.87 4.69 -7.95
CA VAL A 134 -2.08 5.43 -6.70
C VAL A 134 -2.79 6.74 -7.03
N HIS A 135 -4.03 6.85 -6.60
CA HIS A 135 -4.79 8.08 -6.57
C HIS A 135 -4.53 8.79 -5.25
N VAL A 136 -4.18 10.07 -5.32
CA VAL A 136 -3.74 10.87 -4.18
C VAL A 136 -4.74 11.99 -3.93
N MET A 137 -5.26 12.05 -2.72
CA MET A 137 -6.17 13.09 -2.27
C MET A 137 -5.65 13.69 -0.97
N GLN A 138 -5.46 15.00 -0.96
CA GLN A 138 -5.17 15.72 0.26
C GLN A 138 -6.45 15.92 1.08
N LEU A 139 -6.54 15.27 2.25
CA LEU A 139 -7.69 15.41 3.16
C LEU A 139 -7.57 16.68 4.00
N THR A 140 -6.37 16.94 4.52
CA THR A 140 -6.01 18.16 5.27
C THR A 140 -4.57 18.58 4.92
N GLN A 141 -4.04 19.62 5.56
CA GLN A 141 -2.63 20.00 5.37
C GLN A 141 -1.65 18.87 5.76
N THR A 142 -2.02 18.03 6.73
CA THR A 142 -1.15 16.99 7.30
C THR A 142 -1.58 15.58 6.98
N ILE A 143 -2.77 15.39 6.37
CA ILE A 143 -3.35 14.08 6.08
C ILE A 143 -3.56 13.89 4.58
N VAL A 144 -3.06 12.77 4.07
CA VAL A 144 -3.23 12.35 2.68
C VAL A 144 -3.88 10.97 2.61
N LEU A 145 -4.75 10.79 1.62
CA LEU A 145 -5.37 9.53 1.24
C LEU A 145 -4.72 9.02 -0.05
N LEU A 146 -4.22 7.79 0.00
CA LEU A 146 -3.68 7.05 -1.13
C LEU A 146 -4.60 5.88 -1.44
N VAL A 147 -5.13 5.81 -2.66
CA VAL A 147 -5.96 4.67 -3.10
C VAL A 147 -5.29 4.00 -4.29
N SER A 148 -4.98 2.72 -4.17
CA SER A 148 -4.47 1.91 -5.29
C SER A 148 -5.51 0.95 -5.82
N CYS A 149 -5.53 0.83 -7.13
CA CYS A 149 -6.56 0.09 -7.85
C CYS A 149 -5.98 -1.08 -8.64
N SER A 150 -6.66 -2.22 -8.60
CA SER A 150 -6.46 -3.31 -9.56
C SER A 150 -7.49 -3.28 -10.68
N VAL A 151 -7.12 -3.90 -11.80
CA VAL A 151 -8.07 -4.31 -12.85
C VAL A 151 -9.00 -5.44 -12.39
N LYS A 152 -8.66 -6.16 -11.32
CA LYS A 152 -9.53 -7.18 -10.70
C LYS A 152 -10.64 -6.50 -9.89
N LEU A 153 -11.85 -7.06 -9.97
CA LEU A 153 -13.00 -6.62 -9.16
C LEU A 153 -12.66 -6.72 -7.66
N ASP A 154 -13.22 -5.81 -6.86
CA ASP A 154 -13.03 -5.71 -5.41
C ASP A 154 -11.60 -5.66 -4.90
N THR A 155 -10.63 -5.36 -5.76
CA THR A 155 -9.22 -5.38 -5.38
C THR A 155 -8.66 -3.96 -5.42
N TYR A 156 -8.76 -3.30 -4.26
CA TYR A 156 -8.21 -1.97 -4.03
C TYR A 156 -7.50 -1.91 -2.67
N GLY A 157 -6.53 -1.01 -2.56
CA GLY A 157 -5.85 -0.70 -1.30
C GLY A 157 -6.11 0.74 -0.92
N VAL A 158 -6.33 1.00 0.37
CA VAL A 158 -6.49 2.33 0.94
C VAL A 158 -5.41 2.54 1.98
N LEU A 159 -4.78 3.71 1.97
CA LEU A 159 -3.84 4.10 3.00
C LEU A 159 -4.03 5.58 3.30
N VAL A 160 -4.35 5.88 4.54
CA VAL A 160 -4.47 7.26 5.04
C VAL A 160 -3.26 7.51 5.93
N LEU A 161 -2.47 8.48 5.53
CA LEU A 161 -1.22 8.85 6.18
C LEU A 161 -1.37 10.22 6.84
N ASN A 162 -0.88 10.35 8.08
CA ASN A 162 -0.84 11.60 8.82
C ASN A 162 0.60 11.93 9.20
N ARG A 163 1.00 13.18 9.03
CA ARG A 163 2.33 13.68 9.47
C ARG A 163 2.39 14.03 10.93
N GLU A 164 1.24 14.41 11.50
CA GLU A 164 1.19 14.73 12.93
C GLU A 164 1.42 13.48 13.77
N PRO A 165 1.98 13.64 14.98
CA PRO A 165 2.16 12.54 15.90
C PRO A 165 0.86 11.76 16.09
N PRO A 166 0.94 10.43 16.20
CA PRO A 166 -0.23 9.55 16.15
C PRO A 166 -1.16 9.73 17.35
N HIS A 167 -0.77 10.40 18.43
CA HIS A 167 -1.66 10.76 19.54
C HIS A 167 -2.51 12.02 19.28
N ALA A 168 -2.27 12.74 18.18
CA ALA A 168 -2.93 14.00 17.90
C ALA A 168 -4.42 13.86 17.56
N LYS A 169 -4.84 12.68 17.06
CA LYS A 169 -6.21 12.44 16.56
C LYS A 169 -6.71 11.05 16.96
N ASP A 170 -7.90 11.01 17.58
CA ASP A 170 -8.62 9.77 17.87
C ASP A 170 -9.29 9.19 16.61
N GLU A 171 -9.84 7.98 16.73
CA GLU A 171 -10.46 7.27 15.61
C GLU A 171 -11.66 8.03 15.00
N GLU A 172 -12.50 8.63 15.86
CA GLU A 172 -13.71 9.34 15.44
C GLU A 172 -13.36 10.59 14.63
N GLN A 173 -12.32 11.33 15.05
CA GLN A 173 -11.81 12.48 14.31
C GLN A 173 -11.25 12.07 12.95
N VAL A 174 -10.49 10.98 12.88
CA VAL A 174 -9.94 10.47 11.60
C VAL A 174 -11.07 10.07 10.66
N GLN A 175 -12.07 9.35 11.15
CA GLN A 175 -13.22 8.94 10.36
C GLN A 175 -13.99 10.15 9.79
N LYS A 176 -14.29 11.15 10.63
CA LYS A 176 -14.95 12.40 10.20
C LYS A 176 -14.17 13.15 9.12
N ILE A 177 -12.84 13.19 9.21
CA ILE A 177 -11.98 13.83 8.21
C ILE A 177 -12.08 13.11 6.86
N ILE A 178 -12.08 11.78 6.88
CA ILE A 178 -12.19 10.96 5.67
C ILE A 178 -13.57 11.14 5.02
N GLU A 179 -14.64 10.99 5.80
CA GLU A 179 -16.04 11.11 5.34
C GLU A 179 -16.39 12.51 4.83
N ALA A 180 -15.83 13.57 5.45
CA ALA A 180 -16.07 14.94 5.00
C ALA A 180 -15.52 15.24 3.59
N LYS A 181 -14.51 14.48 3.13
CA LYS A 181 -13.85 14.69 1.84
C LYS A 181 -14.26 13.69 0.78
N LEU A 182 -14.73 12.52 1.17
CA LEU A 182 -15.29 11.51 0.28
C LEU A 182 -16.81 11.67 0.24
N PRO A 183 -17.39 12.37 -0.75
CA PRO A 183 -18.83 12.61 -0.79
C PRO A 183 -19.61 11.31 -0.95
N ASP A 184 -20.86 11.30 -0.48
CA ASP A 184 -21.81 10.24 -0.81
C ASP A 184 -21.84 9.97 -2.32
N PRO A 185 -21.77 8.71 -2.78
CA PRO A 185 -21.76 7.46 -2.00
C PRO A 185 -20.35 6.87 -1.76
N LEU A 186 -19.27 7.60 -2.03
CA LEU A 186 -17.90 7.05 -2.06
C LEU A 186 -17.45 6.53 -0.70
N TYR A 187 -17.72 7.23 0.40
CA TYR A 187 -17.34 6.74 1.73
C TYR A 187 -18.10 5.46 2.12
N MET A 188 -19.33 5.26 1.63
CA MET A 188 -20.11 4.03 1.87
C MET A 188 -19.54 2.82 1.12
N TRP A 189 -18.80 3.04 0.03
CA TRP A 189 -18.21 1.98 -0.78
C TRP A 189 -16.77 1.66 -0.40
N MET A 190 -16.11 2.55 0.34
CA MET A 190 -14.76 2.32 0.86
C MET A 190 -14.83 1.60 2.19
N ASN A 191 -14.40 0.34 2.21
CA ASN A 191 -14.09 -0.36 3.43
C ASN A 191 -12.67 0.01 3.85
N TYR A 192 -12.49 0.42 5.09
CA TYR A 192 -11.19 0.70 5.68
C TYR A 192 -11.24 0.53 7.20
N THR A 193 -10.11 0.16 7.78
CA THR A 193 -9.90 0.10 9.22
C THR A 193 -9.23 1.38 9.68
N VAL A 194 -9.82 2.08 10.65
CA VAL A 194 -9.14 3.17 11.37
C VAL A 194 -8.30 2.53 12.46
N THR A 195 -7.04 2.94 12.53
CA THR A 195 -6.08 2.43 13.51
C THR A 195 -6.18 3.21 14.82
N SER A 196 -5.94 2.51 15.91
CA SER A 196 -6.05 3.03 17.27
C SER A 196 -4.69 3.10 17.96
N VAL A 197 -4.67 3.76 19.11
CA VAL A 197 -3.52 3.80 20.01
C VAL A 197 -3.86 2.91 21.21
N ALA A 198 -3.01 1.93 21.52
CA ALA A 198 -3.20 1.15 22.74
C ALA A 198 -2.96 2.04 23.96
N SER A 199 -3.70 1.77 25.04
CA SER A 199 -3.64 2.56 26.27
C SER A 199 -2.23 2.60 26.87
N ASP A 200 -1.90 3.73 27.52
CA ASP A 200 -0.58 4.08 28.06
C ASP A 200 0.24 2.90 28.62
N GLY A 201 1.38 2.63 27.99
CA GLY A 201 2.28 1.53 28.35
C GLY A 201 2.90 0.76 27.18
N GLU A 202 2.59 1.14 25.93
CA GLU A 202 3.04 0.47 24.70
C GLU A 202 4.56 0.19 24.68
N ARG A 203 4.91 -1.09 24.76
CA ARG A 203 6.17 -1.59 24.22
C ARG A 203 5.87 -2.06 22.81
N CYS A 204 6.37 -1.32 21.82
CA CYS A 204 6.40 -1.82 20.45
C CYS A 204 7.16 -3.14 20.44
N SER A 205 6.51 -4.20 19.95
CA SER A 205 7.07 -5.53 19.80
C SER A 205 6.87 -5.95 18.36
N CYS A 206 7.82 -5.62 17.51
CA CYS A 206 7.71 -5.85 16.08
C CYS A 206 8.24 -7.23 15.75
N VAL A 207 7.42 -8.24 16.06
CA VAL A 207 7.59 -9.59 15.52
C VAL A 207 7.20 -9.52 14.05
N ASN A 208 7.92 -10.22 13.15
CA ASN A 208 7.62 -10.27 11.70
C ASN A 208 6.31 -11.04 11.41
N ASP A 209 5.21 -10.65 12.05
CA ASP A 209 3.89 -11.24 11.93
C ASP A 209 3.11 -10.54 10.81
N PHE A 210 3.74 -10.49 9.64
CA PHE A 210 2.97 -10.27 8.44
C PHE A 210 2.13 -11.52 8.14
N VAL A 211 1.10 -11.39 7.32
CA VAL A 211 0.26 -12.53 6.92
C VAL A 211 1.12 -13.61 6.24
N ASN A 212 1.47 -14.67 7.01
CA ASN A 212 2.41 -15.75 6.67
C ASN A 212 2.18 -16.42 5.30
N ASN A 213 0.99 -16.31 4.72
CA ASN A 213 0.66 -16.90 3.43
C ASN A 213 1.27 -16.18 2.21
N LEU A 214 1.69 -14.92 2.34
CA LEU A 214 2.19 -14.12 1.20
C LEU A 214 3.72 -14.21 1.03
N ASP A 215 4.46 -14.48 2.10
CA ASP A 215 5.92 -14.60 2.07
C ASP A 215 6.42 -15.83 1.34
N ALA A 216 5.58 -16.88 1.25
CA ALA A 216 5.89 -18.07 0.47
C ALA A 216 6.18 -17.76 -1.01
N HIS A 217 5.63 -16.67 -1.56
CA HIS A 217 5.94 -16.26 -2.94
C HIS A 217 7.29 -15.53 -3.07
N TYR A 218 7.72 -14.83 -2.02
CA TYR A 218 9.03 -14.19 -1.93
C TYR A 218 10.16 -15.22 -1.76
N ASP A 219 9.91 -16.29 -0.99
CA ASP A 219 10.89 -17.35 -0.72
C ASP A 219 11.19 -18.25 -1.92
N LYS A 220 10.31 -18.34 -2.92
CA LYS A 220 10.57 -19.13 -4.15
C LYS A 220 11.83 -18.69 -4.89
N ARG A 221 12.16 -17.39 -4.85
CA ARG A 221 13.37 -16.84 -5.51
C ARG A 221 14.65 -17.24 -4.76
N LYS A 222 14.62 -17.26 -3.42
CA LYS A 222 15.72 -17.78 -2.59
C LYS A 222 15.88 -19.29 -2.76
N GLY A 223 14.77 -20.02 -2.83
CA GLY A 223 14.74 -21.45 -3.13
C GLY A 223 15.38 -21.78 -4.48
N PHE A 224 15.08 -21.01 -5.53
CA PHE A 224 15.70 -21.19 -6.84
C PHE A 224 17.23 -21.00 -6.80
N VAL A 225 17.72 -19.96 -6.11
CA VAL A 225 19.16 -19.70 -5.96
C VAL A 225 19.85 -20.85 -5.21
N LEU A 226 19.25 -21.35 -4.13
CA LEU A 226 19.75 -22.49 -3.35
C LEU A 226 19.82 -23.78 -4.20
N VAL A 227 18.77 -24.08 -4.96
CA VAL A 227 18.74 -25.23 -5.87
C VAL A 227 19.82 -25.09 -6.95
N THR A 228 19.98 -23.90 -7.51
CA THR A 228 20.98 -23.65 -8.56
C THR A 228 22.42 -23.79 -8.02
N LEU A 229 22.67 -23.33 -6.78
CA LEU A 229 23.94 -23.50 -6.08
C LEU A 229 24.24 -24.96 -5.75
N ALA A 230 23.25 -25.72 -5.30
CA ALA A 230 23.39 -27.14 -5.02
C ALA A 230 23.73 -27.94 -6.29
N VAL A 231 23.05 -27.65 -7.40
CA VAL A 231 23.28 -28.31 -8.70
C VAL A 231 24.66 -27.98 -9.25
N THR A 232 25.10 -26.72 -9.17
CA THR A 232 26.44 -26.31 -9.62
C THR A 232 27.55 -26.92 -8.77
N ALA A 233 27.37 -27.01 -7.45
CA ALA A 233 28.30 -27.70 -6.56
C ALA A 233 28.40 -29.20 -6.87
N ALA A 234 27.27 -29.86 -7.14
CA ALA A 234 27.24 -31.27 -7.54
C ALA A 234 27.95 -31.51 -8.88
N LEU A 235 27.69 -30.67 -9.89
CA LEU A 235 28.35 -30.74 -11.20
C LEU A 235 29.87 -30.54 -11.08
N LEU A 236 30.33 -29.58 -10.28
CA LEU A 236 31.75 -29.38 -10.01
C LEU A 236 32.38 -30.59 -9.31
N GLY A 237 31.65 -31.22 -8.38
CA GLY A 237 32.06 -32.46 -7.72
C GLY A 237 32.24 -33.62 -8.72
N VAL A 238 31.27 -33.80 -9.62
CA VAL A 238 31.31 -34.84 -10.66
C VAL A 238 32.45 -34.62 -11.65
N VAL A 239 32.65 -33.38 -12.12
CA VAL A 239 33.77 -33.03 -13.01
C VAL A 239 35.13 -33.29 -12.34
N LYS A 240 35.24 -33.00 -11.05
CA LYS A 240 36.47 -33.22 -10.28
C LYS A 240 36.76 -34.72 -10.08
N LEU A 241 35.72 -35.54 -9.93
CA LEU A 241 35.83 -37.00 -9.87
C LEU A 241 36.22 -37.60 -11.22
N LEU A 242 35.59 -37.15 -12.30
CA LEU A 242 35.92 -37.59 -13.67
C LEU A 242 37.37 -37.25 -14.06
N LYS A 243 37.86 -36.05 -13.73
CA LYS A 243 39.27 -35.65 -13.92
C LYS A 243 40.28 -36.47 -13.10
N ARG A 244 39.84 -37.24 -12.12
CA ARG A 244 40.71 -38.04 -11.25
C ARG A 244 40.79 -39.49 -11.69
N ILE A 245 39.83 -39.93 -12.50
CA ILE A 245 39.69 -41.31 -13.01
C ILE A 245 40.23 -41.41 -14.45
N LEU A 246 40.24 -40.29 -15.18
CA LEU A 246 40.77 -40.12 -16.53
C LEU A 246 42.16 -39.46 -16.47
#